data_AF-A0A7S1YY17-F1
#
_entry.id   AF-A0A7S1YY17-F1
#
_cell.length_a   1.000
_cell.length_b   1.000
_cell.length_c   1.000
_cell.angle_alpha   90.00
_cell.angle_beta   90.00
_cell.angle_gamma   90.00
#
_symmetry.space_group_name_H-M   'P 1'
#
loop_
_entity.id
_entity.type
_entity.pdbx_description
1 polymer ?
#
loop_
_entity_poly.entity_id
_entity_poly.type
_entity_poly.pdbx_seq_one_letter_code
_entity_poly.pdbx_strand_id
1 'polypeptide(L)'
;REPSFLSSSLSRPRPHPHPPSRERPTHGIELQELRRLSSQGVPDAGSHRPVAWRVLLGYLPPDTSQWEKTLNRDRRLYRNLVKELFVQPDHGDGEDGDDDDGEDGGGGKGGGGA
;
A
#
# COMPACT_ATOMS: atom_id res chain seq x y z
N ARG A 1 -54.60 42.04 28.24
CA ARG A 1 -53.29 42.47 27.71
C ARG A 1 -52.47 41.20 27.55
N GLU A 2 -52.77 40.46 26.48
CA GLU A 2 -52.20 39.13 26.20
C GLU A 2 -51.00 39.29 25.25
N PRO A 3 -49.86 38.60 25.48
CA PRO A 3 -48.69 38.71 24.64
C PRO A 3 -48.84 37.86 23.37
N SER A 4 -48.87 38.51 22.21
CA SER A 4 -48.84 37.83 20.91
C SER A 4 -47.41 37.39 20.63
N PHE A 5 -47.18 36.08 20.78
CA PHE A 5 -46.00 35.39 20.30
C PHE A 5 -45.86 35.57 18.79
N LEU A 6 -44.97 36.47 18.35
CA LEU A 6 -44.46 36.41 16.99
C LEU A 6 -43.31 35.41 16.97
N SER A 7 -43.68 34.14 16.77
CA SER A 7 -42.74 33.09 16.37
C SER A 7 -42.23 33.44 14.97
N SER A 8 -41.09 34.12 14.92
CA SER A 8 -40.33 34.32 13.68
C SER A 8 -40.11 32.96 13.04
N SER A 9 -40.78 32.73 11.91
CA SER A 9 -40.57 31.57 11.06
C SER A 9 -39.14 31.63 10.53
N LEU A 10 -38.23 30.97 11.24
CA LEU A 10 -36.87 30.74 10.77
C LEU A 10 -36.98 29.74 9.63
N SER A 11 -36.95 30.25 8.39
CA SER A 11 -36.90 29.43 7.18
C SER A 11 -35.71 28.48 7.30
N ARG A 12 -36.01 27.20 7.54
CA ARG A 12 -35.00 26.16 7.71
C ARG A 12 -34.24 26.04 6.39
N PRO A 13 -32.90 26.23 6.35
CA PRO A 13 -32.17 26.09 5.10
C PRO A 13 -32.34 24.66 4.58
N ARG A 14 -32.61 24.56 3.27
CA ARG A 14 -32.74 23.29 2.56
C ARG A 14 -31.55 22.39 2.89
N PRO A 15 -31.76 21.10 3.23
CA PRO A 15 -30.66 20.18 3.40
C PRO A 15 -29.93 20.07 2.06
N HIS A 16 -28.69 20.55 2.04
CA HIS A 16 -27.78 20.40 0.91
C HIS A 16 -27.62 18.90 0.65
N PRO A 17 -27.68 18.43 -0.61
CA PRO A 17 -27.28 17.08 -0.93
C PRO A 17 -25.83 16.92 -0.48
N HIS A 18 -25.62 16.05 0.51
CA HIS A 18 -24.30 15.64 0.95
C HIS A 18 -23.57 15.06 -0.28
N PRO A 19 -22.35 15.52 -0.59
CA PRO A 19 -21.55 14.90 -1.64
C PRO A 19 -21.37 13.41 -1.30
N PRO A 20 -21.32 12.51 -2.30
CA PRO A 20 -21.18 11.09 -2.06
C PRO A 20 -19.99 10.84 -1.13
N SER A 21 -20.31 10.21 -0.01
CA SER A 21 -19.40 9.83 1.03
C SER A 21 -18.26 9.00 0.45
N ARG A 22 -17.05 9.57 0.48
CA ARG A 22 -15.78 8.86 0.67
C ARG A 22 -15.68 7.58 -0.16
N GLU A 23 -15.39 7.75 -1.45
CA GLU A 23 -14.95 6.67 -2.33
C GLU A 23 -13.89 5.85 -1.57
N ARG A 24 -14.19 4.58 -1.28
CA ARG A 24 -13.26 3.64 -0.64
C ARG A 24 -12.05 3.42 -1.56
N PRO A 25 -10.91 2.95 -1.03
CA PRO A 25 -9.69 2.81 -1.83
C PRO A 25 -9.96 1.87 -3.00
N THR A 26 -9.95 2.40 -4.22
CA THR A 26 -9.83 1.57 -5.40
C THR A 26 -8.42 1.00 -5.34
N HIS A 27 -8.30 -0.33 -5.22
CA HIS A 27 -7.00 -1.01 -5.25
C HIS A 27 -6.35 -0.93 -6.65
N GLY A 28 -6.92 -0.15 -7.58
CA GLY A 28 -6.41 0.10 -8.91
C GLY A 28 -6.15 1.60 -9.10
N ILE A 29 -5.02 1.91 -9.73
CA ILE A 29 -4.62 3.25 -10.14
C ILE A 29 -5.05 3.48 -11.59
N GLU A 30 -5.77 4.57 -11.84
CA GLU A 30 -6.12 4.99 -13.20
C GLU A 30 -4.92 5.63 -13.88
N LEU A 31 -4.32 4.92 -14.84
CA LEU A 31 -3.09 5.35 -15.54
C LEU A 31 -3.28 6.65 -16.33
N GLN A 32 -4.45 6.87 -16.92
CA GLN A 32 -4.71 8.10 -17.70
C GLN A 32 -4.70 9.33 -16.79
N GLU A 33 -5.35 9.23 -15.63
CA GLU A 33 -5.39 10.31 -14.67
C GLU A 33 -4.02 10.53 -14.02
N LEU A 34 -3.29 9.46 -13.72
CA LEU A 34 -1.92 9.57 -13.21
C LEU A 34 -1.00 10.30 -14.20
N ARG A 35 -1.09 10.02 -15.50
CA ARG A 35 -0.35 10.72 -16.56
C ARG A 35 -0.73 12.19 -16.63
N ARG A 36 -2.03 12.49 -16.61
CA ARG A 36 -2.54 13.86 -16.64
C ARG A 36 -2.00 14.67 -15.47
N LEU A 37 -2.07 14.13 -14.25
CA LEU A 37 -1.57 14.79 -13.04
C LEU A 37 -0.04 14.94 -13.05
N SER A 38 0.69 13.93 -13.53
CA SER A 38 2.16 13.95 -13.55
C SER A 38 2.74 14.80 -14.69
N SER A 39 1.92 15.20 -15.68
CA SER A 39 2.36 15.99 -16.84
C SER A 39 2.90 17.38 -16.48
N GLN A 40 2.43 17.95 -15.38
CA GLN A 40 2.89 19.25 -14.84
C GLN A 40 4.03 19.08 -13.83
N GLY A 41 4.55 17.86 -13.68
CA GLY A 41 5.50 17.47 -12.64
C GLY A 41 4.81 16.88 -11.42
N VAL A 42 5.54 16.02 -10.70
CA VAL A 42 5.07 15.44 -9.43
C VAL A 42 5.72 16.20 -8.28
N PRO A 43 4.97 16.80 -7.35
CA PRO A 43 5.54 17.59 -6.25
C PRO A 43 6.48 16.77 -5.35
N ASP A 44 7.52 17.43 -4.82
CA ASP A 44 8.51 16.79 -3.93
C ASP A 44 8.06 16.72 -2.46
N ALA A 45 7.18 17.63 -2.03
CA ALA A 45 6.59 17.58 -0.70
C ALA A 45 5.69 16.34 -0.56
N GLY A 46 6.05 15.40 0.32
CA GLY A 46 5.33 14.13 0.47
C GLY A 46 5.61 13.09 -0.63
N SER A 47 6.77 13.19 -1.30
CA SER A 47 7.23 12.45 -2.49
C SER A 47 6.47 11.17 -2.88
N HIS A 48 5.32 11.35 -3.52
CA HIS A 48 4.67 10.27 -4.28
C HIS A 48 5.38 10.01 -5.62
N ARG A 49 6.37 10.85 -5.97
CA ARG A 49 7.17 10.76 -7.20
C ARG A 49 7.76 9.37 -7.44
N PRO A 50 8.47 8.71 -6.50
CA PRO A 50 9.03 7.39 -6.77
C PRO A 50 7.96 6.34 -7.08
N VAL A 51 6.77 6.45 -6.48
CA VAL A 51 5.65 5.52 -6.73
C VAL A 51 4.99 5.82 -8.07
N ALA A 52 4.68 7.10 -8.34
CA ALA A 52 4.08 7.54 -9.60
C ALA A 52 4.93 7.11 -10.80
N TRP A 53 6.25 7.32 -10.74
CA TRP A 53 7.16 6.93 -11.81
C TRP A 53 7.25 5.41 -11.97
N ARG A 54 7.27 4.64 -10.88
CA ARG A 54 7.26 3.16 -10.97
C ARG A 54 6.02 2.64 -11.69
N VAL A 55 4.84 3.24 -11.46
CA VAL A 55 3.60 2.84 -12.14
C VAL A 55 3.59 3.33 -13.60
N LEU A 56 3.99 4.58 -13.85
CA LEU A 56 4.03 5.17 -15.19
C LEU A 56 5.00 4.44 -16.14
N LEU A 57 6.12 3.95 -15.61
CA LEU A 57 7.13 3.20 -16.34
C LEU A 57 6.76 1.71 -16.50
N GLY A 58 5.64 1.26 -15.92
CA GLY A 58 5.19 -0.14 -15.97
C GLY A 58 6.00 -1.09 -15.08
N TYR A 59 6.80 -0.58 -14.15
CA TYR A 59 7.51 -1.40 -13.17
C TYR A 59 6.56 -1.98 -12.11
N LEU A 60 5.51 -1.23 -11.75
CA LEU A 60 4.43 -1.73 -10.89
C LEU A 60 3.12 -1.82 -11.67
N PRO A 61 2.32 -2.87 -11.46
CA PRO A 61 1.00 -2.96 -12.07
C PRO A 61 0.07 -1.86 -11.51
N PRO A 62 -0.98 -1.45 -12.24
CA PRO A 62 -1.98 -0.49 -11.74
C PRO A 62 -2.72 -1.00 -10.50
N ASP A 63 -2.84 -2.32 -10.36
CA ASP A 63 -3.41 -2.98 -9.19
C ASP A 63 -2.40 -3.02 -8.03
N THR A 64 -2.67 -2.23 -6.99
CA THR A 64 -1.84 -2.06 -5.81
C THR A 64 -1.76 -3.32 -4.95
N SER A 65 -2.76 -4.22 -5.03
CA SER A 65 -2.74 -5.50 -4.32
C SER A 65 -1.62 -6.43 -4.80
N GLN A 66 -1.17 -6.26 -6.04
CA GLN A 66 -0.14 -7.09 -6.66
C GLN A 66 1.27 -6.54 -6.46
N TRP A 67 1.43 -5.38 -5.82
CA TRP A 67 2.71 -4.70 -5.69
C TRP A 67 3.72 -5.50 -4.88
N GLU A 68 3.30 -6.03 -3.74
CA GLU A 68 4.18 -6.81 -2.87
C GLU A 68 4.71 -8.06 -3.60
N LYS A 69 3.81 -8.79 -4.27
CA LYS A 69 4.17 -9.96 -5.08
C LYS A 69 5.15 -9.62 -6.19
N THR A 70 4.89 -8.53 -6.93
CA THR A 70 5.75 -8.08 -8.04
C THR A 70 7.13 -7.66 -7.53
N LEU A 71 7.18 -6.83 -6.49
CA LEU A 71 8.43 -6.36 -5.89
C LEU A 71 9.27 -7.51 -5.34
N ASN A 72 8.66 -8.48 -4.65
CA ASN A 72 9.38 -9.62 -4.12
C ASN A 72 9.95 -10.51 -5.22
N ARG A 73 9.19 -10.72 -6.31
CA ARG A 73 9.68 -11.44 -7.49
C ARG A 73 10.87 -10.73 -8.12
N ASP A 74 10.73 -9.44 -8.42
CA ASP A 74 11.72 -8.69 -9.19
C ASP A 74 12.99 -8.44 -8.37
N ARG A 75 12.88 -8.23 -7.04
CA ARG A 75 14.05 -8.16 -6.13
C ARG A 75 14.80 -9.47 -6.04
N ARG A 76 14.09 -10.60 -5.96
CA ARG A 76 14.72 -11.93 -5.96
C ARG A 76 15.43 -12.20 -7.28
N LEU A 77 14.79 -11.87 -8.40
CA LEU A 77 15.38 -12.00 -9.73
C LEU A 77 16.67 -11.17 -9.84
N TYR A 78 16.63 -9.91 -9.38
CA TYR A 78 17.81 -9.06 -9.37
C TYR A 78 18.94 -9.65 -8.52
N ARG A 79 18.65 -10.15 -7.31
CA ARG A 79 19.67 -10.80 -6.46
C ARG A 79 20.30 -12.01 -7.14
N ASN A 80 19.51 -12.83 -7.82
CA ASN A 80 20.02 -14.00 -8.55
C ASN A 80 20.87 -13.57 -9.75
N LEU A 81 20.38 -12.61 -10.55
CA LEU A 81 21.13 -12.07 -11.69
C LEU A 81 22.47 -11.46 -11.25
N VAL A 82 22.51 -10.75 -10.12
CA VAL A 82 23.75 -10.20 -9.58
C VAL A 82 24.73 -11.32 -9.22
N LYS A 83 24.27 -12.41 -8.59
CA LYS A 83 25.13 -13.57 -8.27
C LYS A 83 25.65 -14.25 -9.53
N GLU A 84 24.81 -14.41 -10.55
CA GLU A 84 25.17 -15.07 -11.82
C GLU A 84 26.14 -14.23 -12.66
N LEU A 85 25.92 -12.91 -12.76
CA LEU A 85 26.73 -12.03 -13.60
C LEU A 85 28.00 -11.54 -12.91
N PHE A 86 27.98 -11.39 -11.59
CA PHE A 86 29.10 -10.87 -10.80
C PHE A 86 29.62 -11.94 -9.84
N VAL A 87 29.91 -13.13 -10.37
CA VAL A 87 30.72 -14.15 -9.67
C VAL A 87 31.98 -13.44 -9.18
N GLN A 88 32.04 -13.16 -7.87
CA GLN A 88 33.30 -12.78 -7.26
C GLN A 88 34.22 -13.99 -7.41
N PRO A 89 35.42 -13.84 -7.97
CA PRO A 89 36.40 -14.91 -7.89
C PRO A 89 36.61 -15.16 -6.39
N ASP A 90 36.24 -16.36 -5.98
CA ASP A 90 36.42 -16.92 -4.66
C ASP A 90 37.76 -16.45 -4.06
N HIS A 91 37.67 -15.70 -2.97
CA HIS A 91 38.75 -15.55 -2.03
C HIS A 91 38.31 -16.19 -0.71
N GLY A 92 38.30 -17.52 -0.73
CA GLY A 92 38.37 -18.40 0.42
C GLY A 92 37.04 -18.61 1.12
N ASP A 93 36.43 -19.77 0.88
CA ASP A 93 36.03 -20.72 1.91
C ASP A 93 35.77 -20.13 3.31
N GLY A 94 34.50 -20.06 3.73
CA GLY A 94 34.19 -19.70 5.10
C GLY A 94 32.70 -19.61 5.43
N GLU A 95 32.10 -20.79 5.65
CA GLU A 95 31.03 -21.05 6.63
C GLU A 95 29.60 -20.57 6.33
N ASP A 96 28.85 -21.50 5.73
CA ASP A 96 27.58 -22.05 6.20
C ASP A 96 26.86 -21.30 7.34
N GLY A 97 25.71 -20.73 6.99
CA GLY A 97 24.65 -20.33 7.90
C GLY A 97 23.32 -20.75 7.30
N ASP A 98 23.03 -22.05 7.34
CA ASP A 98 21.66 -22.55 7.30
C ASP A 98 20.95 -21.99 8.53
N ASP A 99 20.20 -20.89 8.35
CA ASP A 99 19.21 -20.44 9.33
C ASP A 99 18.07 -21.46 9.35
N ASP A 100 18.29 -22.54 10.11
CA ASP A 100 17.29 -23.45 10.64
C ASP A 100 16.34 -22.64 11.55
N ASP A 101 15.20 -22.19 10.99
CA ASP A 101 14.07 -21.70 11.78
C ASP A 101 13.43 -22.88 12.53
N GLY A 102 14.10 -23.28 13.61
CA GLY A 102 13.58 -24.19 14.62
C GLY A 102 12.39 -23.56 15.36
N GLU A 103 11.18 -23.91 14.94
CA GLU A 103 9.96 -23.74 15.75
C GLU A 103 9.97 -24.78 16.89
N ASP A 104 10.55 -24.41 18.03
CA ASP A 104 10.44 -25.12 19.31
C ASP A 104 9.52 -24.39 20.31
N GLY A 105 8.74 -25.18 21.04
CA GLY A 105 7.93 -24.77 22.20
C GLY A 105 6.44 -24.58 21.87
N GLY A 106 5.52 -25.48 22.20
CA GLY A 106 5.43 -26.31 23.39
C GLY A 106 4.20 -25.88 24.20
N GLY A 107 3.14 -26.70 24.21
CA GLY A 107 1.88 -26.34 24.87
C GLY A 107 0.89 -27.48 25.05
N GLY A 108 1.36 -28.70 25.33
CA GLY A 108 0.51 -29.79 25.78
C GLY A 108 0.16 -29.64 27.27
N LYS A 109 -1.14 -29.49 27.58
CA LYS A 109 -1.75 -29.82 28.87
C LYS A 109 -3.02 -30.63 28.52
N GLY A 110 -3.03 -31.95 28.70
CA GLY A 110 -3.52 -32.63 29.91
C GLY A 110 -5.05 -32.62 29.92
N GLY A 111 -5.76 -33.69 29.54
CA GLY A 111 -6.20 -34.77 30.45
C GLY A 111 -7.13 -34.19 31.54
N GLY A 112 -8.43 -34.46 31.62
CA GLY A 112 -9.13 -35.73 31.52
C GLY A 112 -9.78 -36.04 32.89
N GLY A 113 -11.11 -36.09 32.95
CA GLY A 113 -11.88 -36.82 33.97
C GLY A 113 -12.16 -36.15 35.32
N ALA A 114 -13.42 -35.73 35.52
CA ALA A 114 -14.35 -36.28 36.51
C ALA A 114 -15.77 -35.75 36.21
#